data_AF-A0A5B8VME9-F1
#
_entry.id   AF-A0A5B8VME9-F1
#
_cell.length_a   1.000
_cell.length_b   1.000
_cell.length_c   1.000
_cell.angle_alpha   90.00
_cell.angle_beta   90.00
_cell.angle_gamma   90.00
#
_symmetry.space_group_name_H-M   'P 1'
#
loop_
_entity.id
_entity.type
_entity.pdbx_description
1 polymer ?
#
loop_
_entity_poly.entity_id
_entity_poly.type
_entity_poly.pdbx_seq_one_letter_code
_entity_poly.pdbx_strand_id
1 'polypeptide(L)' 'MTNSKKLPFLLGLFLSVVFCGLAAAQGGKTITGVVLSQDQTALAGVSVSVPQSSTGTITDDKGLFHFRCQRL' A
#
# COMPACT_ATOMS: atom_id res chain seq x y z
N MET A 1 6.77 -45.75 -15.42
CA MET A 1 7.58 -44.67 -16.01
C MET A 1 6.97 -43.34 -15.60
N THR A 2 7.34 -42.82 -14.42
CA THR A 2 6.80 -41.54 -13.91
C THR A 2 7.37 -40.40 -14.74
N ASN A 3 6.48 -39.59 -15.31
CA ASN A 3 6.85 -38.50 -16.21
C ASN A 3 7.46 -37.35 -15.39
N SER A 4 8.74 -37.48 -15.07
CA SER A 4 9.51 -36.64 -14.14
C SER A 4 9.55 -35.15 -14.51
N LYS A 5 9.17 -34.80 -15.74
CA LYS A 5 9.07 -33.42 -16.23
C LYS A 5 7.81 -32.69 -15.76
N LYS A 6 6.76 -33.43 -15.36
CA LYS A 6 5.50 -32.84 -14.87
C LYS A 6 5.61 -32.32 -13.45
N LEU A 7 6.48 -32.90 -12.63
CA LEU A 7 6.70 -32.53 -11.24
C LEU A 7 7.32 -31.12 -11.05
N PRO A 8 8.43 -30.74 -11.73
CA PRO A 8 8.97 -29.39 -11.61
C PRO A 8 8.04 -28.34 -12.22
N PHE A 9 7.28 -28.70 -13.26
CA PHE A 9 6.26 -27.83 -13.86
C PHE A 9 5.11 -27.54 -12.89
N LEU A 10 4.55 -28.58 -12.26
CA LEU A 10 3.50 -28.43 -11.25
C LEU A 10 3.99 -27.66 -10.01
N LEU A 11 5.24 -27.88 -9.59
CA LEU A 11 5.85 -27.15 -8.48
C LEU A 11 6.03 -25.66 -8.81
N GLY A 12 6.49 -25.34 -10.04
CA GLY A 12 6.61 -23.96 -10.51
C GLY A 12 5.28 -23.24 -10.60
N LEU A 13 4.23 -23.91 -11.10
CA LEU A 13 2.88 -23.37 -11.15
C LEU A 13 2.33 -23.12 -9.74
N PHE A 14 2.54 -24.05 -8.82
CA PHE A 14 2.12 -23.91 -7.42
C PHE A 14 2.81 -22.73 -6.74
N LEU A 15 4.14 -22.61 -6.88
CA LEU A 15 4.90 -21.47 -6.36
C LEU A 15 4.40 -20.15 -6.94
N SER A 16 4.16 -20.07 -8.25
CA SER A 16 3.62 -18.87 -8.89
C SER A 16 2.27 -18.46 -8.29
N VAL A 17 1.35 -19.40 -8.08
CA VAL A 17 0.03 -19.11 -7.50
C VAL A 17 0.16 -18.64 -6.05
N VAL A 18 1.02 -19.28 -5.25
CA VAL A 18 1.28 -18.87 -3.86
C VAL A 18 1.88 -17.46 -3.80
N PHE A 19 2.91 -17.17 -4.61
CA PHE A 19 3.53 -15.84 -4.67
C PHE A 19 2.54 -14.76 -5.13
N CYS A 20 1.73 -15.02 -6.15
CA CYS A 20 0.69 -14.08 -6.60
C CYS A 20 -0.38 -13.85 -5.51
N GLY A 21 -0.78 -14.89 -4.78
CA GLY A 21 -1.76 -14.78 -3.69
C GLY A 21 -1.26 -13.95 -2.51
N LEU A 22 0.02 -14.07 -2.14
CA LEU A 22 0.63 -13.27 -1.07
C LEU A 22 0.70 -11.77 -1.43
N ALA A 23 0.91 -11.43 -2.70
CA ALA A 23 0.92 -10.04 -3.15
C ALA A 23 -0.47 -9.38 -3.05
N ALA A 24 -1.53 -10.11 -3.38
CA ALA A 24 -2.90 -9.59 -3.27
C ALA A 24 -3.38 -9.38 -1.83
N ALA A 25 -2.78 -10.08 -0.85
CA ALA A 25 -3.09 -9.96 0.57
C ALA A 25 -2.34 -8.82 1.29
N GLN A 26 -1.56 -8.01 0.58
CA GLN A 26 -0.92 -6.80 1.11
C GLN A 26 -1.99 -5.74 1.41
N GLY A 27 -2.74 -5.95 2.50
CA GLY A 27 -3.80 -5.08 2.98
C GLY A 27 -3.24 -3.75 3.44
N GLY A 28 -3.21 -2.77 2.53
CA GLY A 28 -2.91 -1.38 2.88
C GLY A 28 -4.07 -0.76 3.65
N LYS A 29 -3.78 -0.02 4.72
CA LYS A 29 -4.78 0.80 5.42
C LYS A 29 -4.79 2.20 4.82
N THR A 30 -5.97 2.74 4.54
CA THR A 30 -6.10 4.13 4.14
C THR A 30 -6.31 4.99 5.39
N ILE A 31 -5.46 5.99 5.56
CA ILE A 31 -5.58 7.04 6.56
C ILE A 31 -6.03 8.29 5.82
N THR A 32 -7.08 8.95 6.31
CA THR A 32 -7.57 10.21 5.77
C THR A 32 -7.66 11.24 6.87
N GLY A 33 -7.40 12.50 6.54
CA GLY A 33 -7.52 13.59 7.49
C GLY A 33 -7.53 14.94 6.79
N VAL A 34 -7.73 15.98 7.59
CA VAL A 34 -7.68 17.38 7.14
C VAL A 34 -6.68 18.10 8.03
N VAL A 35 -5.80 18.88 7.41
CA VAL A 35 -4.84 19.74 8.11
C VAL A 35 -5.41 21.15 8.17
N LEU A 36 -5.59 21.64 9.40
CA LEU A 36 -6.11 22.97 9.70
C LEU A 36 -5.05 23.79 10.45
N SER A 37 -5.02 25.10 10.22
CA SER A 37 -4.31 26.04 11.10
C SER A 37 -5.10 26.31 12.38
N GLN A 38 -4.50 27.05 13.30
CA GLN A 38 -5.08 27.34 14.61
C GLN A 38 -6.45 28.05 14.56
N ASP A 39 -6.70 28.82 13.51
CA ASP A 39 -7.94 29.53 13.21
C ASP A 39 -8.98 28.67 12.46
N GLN A 40 -8.74 27.36 12.33
CA GLN A 40 -9.57 26.40 11.58
C GLN A 40 -9.59 26.61 10.06
N THR A 41 -8.61 27.32 9.51
CA THR A 41 -8.45 27.46 8.05
C THR A 41 -7.75 26.22 7.48
N ALA A 42 -8.22 25.70 6.34
CA ALA A 42 -7.62 24.56 5.67
C ALA A 42 -6.26 24.90 5.06
N LEU A 43 -5.26 24.03 5.26
CA LEU A 43 -3.90 24.24 4.78
C LEU A 43 -3.57 23.35 3.59
N ALA A 44 -3.49 23.96 2.41
CA ALA A 44 -3.06 23.30 1.18
C ALA A 44 -1.53 23.19 1.07
N GLY A 45 -1.04 22.16 0.38
CA GLY A 45 0.39 22.00 0.09
C GLY A 45 1.24 21.54 1.28
N VAL A 46 0.62 21.10 2.38
CA VAL A 46 1.34 20.60 3.56
C VAL A 46 1.81 19.18 3.32
N SER A 47 3.09 18.93 3.60
CA SER A 47 3.66 17.58 3.58
C SER A 47 3.26 16.80 4.84
N VAL A 48 2.55 15.69 4.63
CA VAL A 48 2.16 14.74 5.67
C VAL A 48 2.99 13.47 5.52
N SER A 49 3.71 13.12 6.59
CA SER A 49 4.46 11.87 6.68
C SER A 49 3.96 11.06 7.86
N VAL A 50 3.82 9.75 7.66
CA VAL A 50 3.42 8.81 8.71
C VAL A 50 4.65 8.00 9.11
N PRO A 51 5.03 7.98 10.40
CA PRO A 51 6.13 7.14 10.87
C PRO A 51 5.97 5.69 10.43
N GLN A 52 7.09 5.04 10.13
CA GLN A 52 7.13 3.65 9.63
C GLN A 52 6.42 3.43 8.29
N SER A 53 6.21 4.49 7.51
CA SER A 53 5.84 4.38 6.10
C SER A 53 6.95 4.91 5.21
N SER A 54 7.12 4.30 4.04
CA SER A 54 8.05 4.74 2.99
C SER A 54 7.47 5.83 2.10
N THR A 55 6.18 6.16 2.26
CA THR A 55 5.46 7.11 1.41
C THR A 55 5.07 8.33 2.22
N GLY A 56 4.98 9.49 1.56
CA GLY A 56 4.38 10.72 2.09
C GLY A 56 3.23 11.18 1.20
N THR A 57 2.46 12.16 1.65
CA THR A 57 1.42 12.79 0.83
C THR A 57 1.39 14.31 1.04
N ILE A 58 0.72 15.02 0.15
CA ILE A 58 0.56 16.48 0.20
C ILE A 58 -0.95 16.77 0.29
N THR A 59 -1.34 17.74 1.11
CA THR A 59 -2.74 18.16 1.22
C THR A 59 -3.24 18.93 -0.01
N ASP A 60 -4.51 18.74 -0.36
CA ASP A 60 -5.18 19.45 -1.45
C ASP A 60 -5.63 20.88 -1.08
N ASP A 61 -6.38 21.54 -1.96
CA ASP A 61 -6.93 22.89 -1.78
C ASP A 61 -7.89 23.01 -0.59
N LYS A 62 -8.43 21.89 -0.09
CA LYS A 62 -9.29 21.79 1.09
C LYS A 62 -8.53 21.32 2.32
N GLY A 63 -7.20 21.26 2.26
CA GLY A 63 -6.34 20.75 3.32
C GLY A 63 -6.49 19.25 3.57
N LEU A 64 -7.18 18.54 2.69
CA LEU A 64 -7.49 17.12 2.84
C LEU A 64 -6.34 16.27 2.32
N PHE A 65 -6.05 15.18 3.01
CA PHE A 65 -5.08 14.19 2.55
C PHE A 65 -5.65 12.78 2.60
N HIS A 66 -5.23 11.99 1.60
CA HIS A 66 -5.41 10.55 1.57
C HIS A 66 -4.05 9.88 1.58
N PHE A 67 -3.84 8.97 2.53
CA PHE A 67 -2.59 8.29 2.72
C PHE A 67 -2.81 6.78 2.75
N ARG A 68 -2.32 6.06 1.74
CA ARG A 68 -2.36 4.61 1.73
C ARG A 68 -1.11 4.07 2.42
N CYS A 69 -1.25 3.67 3.67
CA CYS A 69 -0.19 3.00 4.41
C CYS A 69 -0.07 1.56 3.88
N GLN A 70 1.00 1.30 3.13
CA GLN A 70 1.49 -0.06 2.92
C GLN A 70 2.43 -0.38 4.07
N ARG A 71 2.06 -1.37 4.89
CA ARG A 71 3.00 -1.95 5.86
C ARG A 71 4.05 -2.69 5.04
N LEU A 72 5.28 -2.15 5.03
CA LEU A 72 6.45 -2.83 4.49
C LEU A 72 6.80 -4.08 5.33
#